data_AF-A0A3M6UNP4-F1
#
_entry.id   AF-A0A3M6UNP4-F1
#
_cell.length_a   1.000
_cell.length_b   1.000
_cell.length_c   1.000
_cell.angle_alpha   90.00
_cell.angle_beta   90.00
_cell.angle_gamma   90.00
#
_symmetry.space_group_name_H-M   'P 1'
#
loop_
_entity.id
_entity.type
_entity.pdbx_description
1 polymer ?
#
loop_
_entity_poly.entity_id
_entity_poly.type
_entity_poly.pdbx_seq_one_letter_code
_entity_poly.pdbx_strand_id
1 'polypeptide(L)'
;MTMFADDMAFYCRENSPTNLQSKLNADLAAITSWLHNNKLTLNVTKSKFMVNGGRDKLSQFNDIALVANNDQLEKVTKFKYLGVIINQHLTWHDHIEQLQRKLAKKLVFLAKATQSSSGVTALSLVYTVQLSVDTLQYGVKQCAEVENYKTSAECIIAYTNIEQESGYECQHQPPLENWPQLGQVRKENLGLVYYEVGLKILKDVCFTVDSHEKIGIVGRTGAGKSSLLSALFHMPQSTYYYY
;
A
#
# COMPACT_ATOMS: atom_id res chain seq x y z
N MET A 1 27.48 -11.45 7.87
CA MET A 1 26.54 -10.42 8.36
C MET A 1 25.21 -10.64 7.64
N THR A 2 24.32 -11.44 8.22
CA THR A 2 22.97 -11.66 7.68
C THR A 2 22.09 -10.49 8.14
N MET A 3 21.76 -9.58 7.22
CA MET A 3 20.71 -8.58 7.45
C MET A 3 19.36 -9.30 7.45
N PHE A 4 18.62 -9.20 8.55
CA PHE A 4 17.24 -9.65 8.64
C PHE A 4 16.35 -8.46 8.29
N ALA A 5 15.60 -8.56 7.18
CA ALA A 5 14.47 -7.67 6.93
C ALA A 5 13.26 -8.29 7.65
N ASP A 6 12.97 -7.83 8.87
CA ASP A 6 12.05 -8.54 9.76
C ASP A 6 10.56 -8.36 9.45
N ASP A 7 10.15 -7.46 8.55
CA ASP A 7 8.72 -7.17 8.32
C ASP A 7 8.36 -6.89 6.85
N MET A 8 8.63 -7.84 5.94
CA MET A 8 8.12 -7.76 4.55
C MET A 8 6.79 -8.51 4.41
N ALA A 9 5.73 -7.78 4.07
CA ALA A 9 4.41 -8.33 3.75
C ALA A 9 4.05 -8.04 2.28
N PHE A 10 3.68 -9.08 1.55
CA PHE A 10 3.18 -8.96 0.17
C PHE A 10 1.67 -9.13 0.14
N TYR A 11 1.02 -8.28 -0.64
CA TYR A 11 -0.43 -8.30 -0.81
C TYR A 11 -0.77 -8.48 -2.28
N CYS A 12 -1.63 -9.45 -2.56
CA CYS A 12 -2.20 -9.68 -3.88
C CYS A 12 -3.70 -9.86 -3.73
N ARG A 13 -4.47 -9.19 -4.61
CA ARG A 13 -5.92 -9.33 -4.68
C ARG A 13 -6.28 -10.04 -5.97
N GLU A 14 -7.01 -11.14 -5.84
CA GLU A 14 -7.49 -11.91 -6.97
C GLU A 14 -8.79 -12.65 -6.58
N ASN A 15 -9.69 -12.82 -7.53
CA ASN A 15 -11.00 -13.44 -7.31
C ASN A 15 -11.00 -14.93 -7.66
N SER A 16 -10.04 -15.39 -8.47
CA SER A 16 -9.88 -16.79 -8.85
C SER A 16 -8.72 -17.45 -8.11
N PRO A 17 -8.92 -18.62 -7.46
CA PRO A 17 -7.85 -19.35 -6.78
C PRO A 17 -6.67 -19.70 -7.68
N THR A 18 -6.94 -20.10 -8.93
CA THR A 18 -5.91 -20.49 -9.89
C THR A 18 -5.07 -19.30 -10.33
N ASN A 19 -5.72 -18.17 -10.63
CA ASN A 19 -5.02 -16.93 -10.99
C ASN A 19 -4.21 -16.38 -9.81
N LEU A 20 -4.74 -16.49 -8.59
CA LEU A 20 -4.06 -16.02 -7.39
C LEU A 20 -2.76 -16.81 -7.19
N GLN A 21 -2.85 -18.14 -7.30
CA GLN A 21 -1.69 -19.02 -7.16
C GLN A 21 -0.67 -18.80 -8.26
N SER A 22 -1.09 -18.71 -9.53
CA SER A 22 -0.17 -18.52 -10.66
C SER A 22 0.57 -17.18 -10.55
N LYS A 23 -0.16 -16.10 -10.25
CA LYS A 23 0.40 -14.76 -10.09
C LYS A 23 1.36 -14.67 -8.91
N LEU A 24 0.96 -15.15 -7.74
CA LEU A 24 1.83 -15.12 -6.56
C LEU A 24 3.09 -15.97 -6.73
N ASN A 25 3.00 -17.14 -7.38
CA ASN A 25 4.18 -17.95 -7.66
C ASN A 25 5.11 -17.29 -8.69
N ALA A 26 4.57 -16.61 -9.71
CA ALA A 26 5.36 -15.83 -10.64
C ALA A 26 6.09 -14.67 -9.94
N ASP A 27 5.39 -13.93 -9.07
CA ASP A 27 5.97 -12.84 -8.28
C ASP A 27 7.05 -13.37 -7.32
N LEU A 28 6.78 -14.47 -6.60
CA LEU A 28 7.77 -15.11 -5.72
C LEU A 28 9.01 -15.57 -6.48
N ALA A 29 8.86 -16.10 -7.69
CA ALA A 29 9.99 -16.49 -8.52
C ALA A 29 10.84 -15.29 -8.94
N ALA A 30 10.21 -14.19 -9.35
CA ALA A 30 10.90 -12.94 -9.70
C ALA A 30 11.65 -12.34 -8.49
N ILE A 31 10.99 -12.29 -7.33
CA ILE A 31 11.59 -11.82 -6.08
C ILE A 31 12.77 -12.70 -5.69
N THR A 32 12.61 -14.02 -5.77
CA THR A 32 13.66 -14.99 -5.44
C THR A 32 14.88 -14.80 -6.35
N SER A 33 14.66 -14.63 -7.66
CA SER A 33 15.74 -14.36 -8.61
C SER A 33 16.46 -13.05 -8.30
N TRP A 34 15.71 -11.98 -8.00
CA TRP A 34 16.29 -10.69 -7.62
C TRP A 34 17.10 -10.78 -6.32
N LEU A 35 16.58 -11.45 -5.29
CA LEU A 35 17.28 -11.67 -4.03
C LEU A 35 18.60 -12.40 -4.27
N HIS A 36 18.57 -13.49 -5.04
CA HIS A 36 19.75 -14.26 -5.38
C HIS A 36 20.81 -13.40 -6.10
N ASN A 37 20.40 -12.59 -7.08
CA ASN A 37 21.29 -11.66 -7.81
C ASN A 37 21.92 -10.61 -6.88
N ASN A 38 21.21 -10.24 -5.81
CA ASN A 38 21.67 -9.29 -4.80
C ASN A 38 22.34 -9.97 -3.58
N LYS A 39 22.66 -11.26 -3.67
CA LYS A 39 23.29 -12.06 -2.58
C LYS A 39 22.45 -12.11 -1.29
N LEU A 40 21.13 -12.00 -1.44
CA LEU A 40 20.13 -12.17 -0.38
C LEU A 40 19.44 -13.53 -0.54
N THR A 41 18.96 -14.10 0.57
CA THR A 41 18.24 -15.38 0.56
C THR A 41 16.90 -15.25 1.28
N LEU A 42 15.85 -15.81 0.68
CA LEU A 42 14.53 -15.92 1.30
C LEU A 42 14.51 -17.16 2.20
N ASN A 43 14.18 -16.97 3.48
CA ASN A 43 14.01 -18.08 4.41
C ASN A 43 12.58 -18.62 4.30
N VAL A 44 12.39 -19.72 3.58
CA VAL A 44 11.07 -20.32 3.34
C VAL A 44 10.43 -20.83 4.63
N THR A 45 11.20 -21.41 5.55
CA THR A 45 10.67 -21.97 6.81
C THR A 45 10.17 -20.90 7.78
N LYS A 46 10.70 -19.67 7.70
CA LYS A 46 10.21 -18.51 8.45
C LYS A 46 9.14 -17.72 7.70
N SER A 47 8.99 -17.93 6.40
CA SER A 47 8.04 -17.23 5.55
C SER A 47 6.71 -17.97 5.54
N LYS A 48 5.62 -17.23 5.80
CA LYS A 48 4.27 -17.77 5.91
C LYS A 48 3.35 -16.98 5.00
N PHE A 49 2.29 -17.61 4.51
CA PHE A 49 1.25 -16.90 3.78
C PHE A 49 -0.12 -17.13 4.42
N MET A 50 -1.00 -16.16 4.25
CA MET A 50 -2.38 -16.20 4.74
C MET A 50 -3.29 -15.68 3.64
N VAL A 51 -4.39 -16.39 3.41
CA VAL A 51 -5.47 -15.91 2.53
C VAL A 51 -6.54 -15.30 3.43
N ASN A 52 -6.99 -14.08 3.13
CA ASN A 52 -8.03 -13.41 3.89
C ASN A 52 -9.36 -13.33 3.14
N GLY A 53 -10.48 -13.39 3.86
CA GLY A 53 -11.81 -13.31 3.24
C GLY A 53 -12.96 -13.78 4.12
N GLY A 54 -14.18 -13.66 3.56
CA GLY A 54 -15.39 -14.23 4.15
C GLY A 54 -15.37 -15.76 4.11
N ARG A 55 -16.12 -16.41 5.02
CA ARG A 55 -16.16 -17.88 5.15
C ARG A 55 -16.44 -18.60 3.83
N ASP A 56 -17.46 -18.16 3.10
CA ASP A 56 -17.90 -18.82 1.86
C ASP A 56 -16.90 -18.68 0.70
N LYS A 57 -16.08 -17.62 0.73
CA LYS A 57 -15.01 -17.44 -0.26
C LYS A 57 -13.79 -18.25 0.11
N LEU A 58 -13.39 -18.27 1.39
CA LEU A 58 -12.16 -18.95 1.84
C LEU A 58 -12.15 -20.46 1.55
N SER A 59 -13.31 -21.11 1.55
CA SER A 59 -13.42 -22.54 1.18
C SER A 59 -12.93 -22.82 -0.25
N GLN A 60 -13.04 -21.85 -1.15
CA GLN A 60 -12.58 -21.96 -2.55
C GLN A 60 -11.06 -21.82 -2.68
N PHE A 61 -10.38 -21.30 -1.65
CA PHE A 61 -8.93 -21.03 -1.65
C PHE A 61 -8.17 -21.99 -0.73
N ASN A 62 -8.75 -23.14 -0.39
CA ASN A 62 -8.13 -24.11 0.51
C ASN A 62 -6.85 -24.73 -0.07
N ASP A 63 -6.86 -25.05 -1.37
CA ASP A 63 -5.81 -25.81 -2.06
C ASP A 63 -4.68 -24.95 -2.65
N ILE A 64 -4.59 -23.67 -2.29
CA ILE A 64 -3.48 -22.82 -2.76
C ILE A 64 -2.16 -23.34 -2.20
N ALA A 65 -1.22 -23.60 -3.10
CA ALA A 65 0.17 -23.88 -2.78
C ALA A 65 1.09 -22.80 -3.36
N LEU A 66 1.84 -22.13 -2.48
CA LEU A 66 2.88 -21.18 -2.86
C LEU A 66 4.25 -21.81 -2.66
N VAL A 67 5.12 -21.69 -3.66
CA VAL A 67 6.46 -22.28 -3.67
C VAL A 67 7.50 -21.18 -3.84
N ALA A 68 8.54 -21.23 -3.01
CA ALA A 68 9.72 -20.38 -3.15
C ALA A 68 10.97 -21.23 -2.91
N ASN A 69 12.04 -21.03 -3.69
CA ASN A 69 13.27 -21.85 -3.61
C ASN A 69 13.03 -23.37 -3.68
N ASN A 70 12.03 -23.83 -4.44
CA ASN A 70 11.56 -25.23 -4.52
C ASN A 70 10.90 -25.80 -3.26
N ASP A 71 10.76 -25.02 -2.20
CA ASP A 71 10.06 -25.41 -0.97
C ASP A 71 8.68 -24.73 -0.88
N GLN A 72 7.71 -25.44 -0.31
CA GLN A 72 6.36 -24.90 -0.12
C GLN A 72 6.29 -24.01 1.12
N LEU A 73 5.68 -22.83 0.98
CA LEU A 73 5.42 -21.92 2.09
C LEU A 73 4.32 -22.46 3.01
N GLU A 74 4.43 -22.20 4.31
CA GLU A 74 3.41 -22.58 5.29
C GLU A 74 2.18 -21.66 5.16
N LYS A 75 1.00 -22.27 4.97
CA LYS A 75 -0.29 -21.57 5.03
C LYS A 75 -0.74 -21.44 6.48
N VAL A 76 -1.04 -20.22 6.93
CA VAL A 76 -1.57 -19.95 8.26
C VAL A 76 -2.96 -19.34 8.22
N THR A 77 -3.73 -19.56 9.30
CA THR A 77 -5.05 -18.95 9.51
C THR A 77 -4.98 -17.70 10.38
N LYS A 78 -3.89 -17.53 11.12
CA LYS A 78 -3.57 -16.34 11.91
C LYS A 78 -2.08 -16.24 12.15
N PHE A 79 -1.60 -15.02 12.34
CA PHE A 79 -0.21 -14.76 12.70
C PHE A 79 -0.13 -13.53 13.61
N LYS A 80 1.03 -13.37 14.27
CA LYS A 80 1.31 -12.20 15.08
C LYS A 80 2.14 -11.23 14.25
N TYR A 81 1.67 -10.00 14.10
CA TYR A 81 2.33 -8.91 13.41
C TYR A 81 2.48 -7.72 14.36
N LEU A 82 3.71 -7.29 14.62
CA LEU A 82 4.02 -6.14 15.49
C LEU A 82 3.33 -6.13 16.87
N GLY A 83 3.03 -7.32 17.44
CA GLY A 83 2.33 -7.41 18.74
C GLY A 83 0.87 -7.82 18.64
N VAL A 84 0.26 -7.62 17.48
CA VAL A 84 -1.16 -7.84 17.22
C VAL A 84 -1.38 -9.21 16.57
N ILE A 85 -2.44 -9.92 16.95
CA ILE A 85 -2.84 -11.15 16.24
C ILE A 85 -3.82 -10.77 15.13
N ILE A 86 -3.45 -11.10 13.89
CA ILE A 86 -4.29 -10.92 12.71
C ILE A 86 -4.73 -12.32 12.24
N ASN A 87 -6.03 -12.51 12.01
CA ASN A 87 -6.58 -13.75 11.47
C ASN A 87 -7.08 -13.57 10.03
N GLN A 88 -7.31 -14.68 9.34
CA GLN A 88 -7.80 -14.75 7.97
C GLN A 88 -9.18 -14.09 7.76
N HIS A 89 -9.95 -13.93 8.82
CA HIS A 89 -11.25 -13.26 8.77
C HIS A 89 -11.14 -11.75 9.05
N LEU A 90 -9.93 -11.25 9.32
CA LEU A 90 -9.66 -9.88 9.75
C LEU A 90 -10.54 -9.44 10.93
N THR A 91 -10.81 -10.37 11.85
CA THR A 91 -11.56 -10.09 13.08
C THR A 91 -10.62 -9.97 14.27
N TRP A 92 -11.00 -9.16 15.25
CA TRP A 92 -10.21 -8.94 16.47
C TRP A 92 -10.36 -10.02 17.53
N HIS A 93 -11.16 -11.06 17.25
CA HIS A 93 -11.56 -12.05 18.25
C HIS A 93 -10.36 -12.76 18.89
N ASP A 94 -9.44 -13.29 18.09
CA ASP A 94 -8.25 -14.00 18.60
C ASP A 94 -7.35 -13.09 19.46
N HIS A 95 -7.19 -11.83 19.05
CA HIS A 95 -6.36 -10.88 19.79
C HIS A 95 -7.02 -10.49 21.12
N ILE A 96 -8.31 -10.15 21.09
CA ILE A 96 -9.10 -9.82 22.27
C ILE A 96 -9.12 -11.00 23.24
N GLU A 97 -9.34 -12.22 22.75
CA GLU A 97 -9.33 -13.42 23.58
C GLU A 97 -7.96 -13.63 24.24
N GLN A 98 -6.86 -13.40 23.51
CA GLN A 98 -5.52 -13.48 24.09
C GLN A 98 -5.31 -12.45 25.21
N LEU A 99 -5.78 -11.22 25.02
CA LEU A 99 -5.72 -10.17 26.04
C LEU A 99 -6.58 -10.51 27.25
N GLN A 100 -7.81 -10.97 27.03
CA GLN A 100 -8.72 -11.43 28.08
C GLN A 100 -8.10 -12.58 28.90
N ARG A 101 -7.51 -13.59 28.25
CA ARG A 101 -6.84 -14.71 28.93
C ARG A 101 -5.64 -14.23 29.75
N LYS A 102 -4.84 -13.30 29.24
CA LYS A 102 -3.71 -12.71 29.97
C LYS A 102 -4.18 -11.95 31.21
N LEU A 103 -5.25 -11.16 31.08
CA LEU A 103 -5.86 -10.43 32.19
C LEU A 103 -6.47 -11.37 33.22
N ALA A 104 -7.29 -12.33 32.78
CA ALA A 104 -7.96 -13.29 33.66
C ALA A 104 -6.96 -14.11 34.49
N LYS A 105 -5.88 -14.61 33.89
CA LYS A 105 -4.83 -15.36 34.63
C LYS A 105 -4.22 -14.52 35.75
N LYS A 106 -3.92 -13.26 35.47
CA LYS A 106 -3.33 -12.34 36.43
C LYS A 106 -4.35 -11.92 37.51
N LEU A 107 -5.63 -11.72 37.17
CA LEU A 107 -6.71 -11.42 38.13
C LEU A 107 -7.01 -12.60 39.07
N VAL A 108 -7.04 -13.83 38.56
CA VAL A 108 -7.23 -15.04 39.38
C VAL A 108 -6.08 -15.21 40.37
N PHE A 109 -4.85 -14.92 39.94
CA PHE A 109 -3.68 -14.90 40.82
C PHE A 109 -3.84 -13.86 41.94
N LEU A 110 -4.24 -12.63 41.61
CA LEU A 110 -4.51 -11.58 42.59
C LEU A 110 -5.57 -11.98 43.61
N ALA A 111 -6.71 -12.49 43.15
CA ALA A 111 -7.82 -12.88 44.02
C ALA A 111 -7.39 -13.95 45.05
N LYS A 112 -6.55 -14.91 44.64
CA LYS A 112 -5.97 -15.91 45.56
C LYS A 112 -4.94 -15.31 46.51
N ALA A 113 -4.11 -14.38 46.03
CA ALA A 113 -3.09 -13.73 46.84
C ALA A 113 -3.69 -12.86 47.96
N THR A 114 -4.84 -12.23 47.73
CA THR A 114 -5.54 -11.40 48.74
C THR A 114 -6.19 -12.18 49.89
N GLN A 115 -6.32 -13.50 49.77
CA GLN A 115 -6.91 -14.37 50.81
C GLN A 115 -5.85 -15.03 51.73
N SER A 116 -4.57 -14.72 51.52
CA SER A 116 -3.44 -15.33 52.23
C SER A 116 -2.75 -14.31 53.16
N SER A 117 -1.78 -14.76 53.97
CA SER A 117 -1.08 -13.94 54.99
C SER A 117 -0.61 -12.56 54.51
N SER A 118 -0.35 -11.64 55.45
CA SER A 118 -0.02 -10.23 55.19
C SER A 118 1.07 -9.98 54.13
N GLY A 119 2.07 -10.86 54.02
CA GLY A 119 3.10 -10.78 52.97
C GLY A 119 2.59 -11.04 51.55
N VAL A 120 1.61 -11.93 51.39
CA VAL A 120 0.98 -12.24 50.10
C VAL A 120 0.02 -11.13 49.67
N THR A 121 -0.59 -10.44 50.65
CA THR A 121 -1.41 -9.24 50.39
C THR A 121 -0.54 -8.10 49.82
N ALA A 122 0.65 -7.85 50.37
CA ALA A 122 1.58 -6.85 49.82
C ALA A 122 2.02 -7.20 48.38
N LEU A 123 2.31 -8.48 48.10
CA LEU A 123 2.62 -8.95 46.74
C LEU A 123 1.42 -8.78 45.80
N SER A 124 0.20 -9.02 46.27
CA SER A 124 -1.01 -8.81 45.46
C SER A 124 -1.16 -7.34 45.06
N LEU A 125 -0.91 -6.40 45.97
CA LEU A 125 -0.95 -4.96 45.67
C LEU A 125 0.10 -4.59 44.60
N VAL A 126 1.34 -5.06 44.74
CA VAL A 126 2.41 -4.83 43.75
C VAL A 126 2.00 -5.36 42.37
N TYR A 127 1.44 -6.57 42.30
CA TYR A 127 0.95 -7.13 41.04
C TYR A 127 -0.28 -6.39 40.49
N THR A 128 -1.13 -5.81 41.34
CA THR A 128 -2.29 -5.03 40.90
C THR A 128 -1.84 -3.73 40.25
N VAL A 129 -0.82 -3.09 40.82
CA VAL A 129 -0.16 -1.92 40.23
C VAL A 129 0.53 -2.31 38.92
N GLN A 130 1.31 -3.38 38.89
CA GLN A 130 1.96 -3.90 37.68
C GLN A 130 0.95 -4.21 36.56
N LEU A 131 -0.20 -4.78 36.91
CA LEU A 131 -1.30 -5.06 35.99
C LEU A 131 -1.91 -3.80 35.38
N SER A 132 -2.20 -2.83 36.26
CA SER A 132 -2.81 -1.54 35.90
C SER A 132 -1.89 -0.72 35.02
N VAL A 133 -0.58 -0.74 35.29
CA VAL A 133 0.42 -0.05 34.49
C VAL A 133 0.64 -0.82 33.20
N ASP A 134 1.14 -2.06 33.24
CA ASP A 134 1.64 -2.71 32.04
C ASP A 134 0.52 -3.11 31.08
N THR A 135 -0.57 -3.67 31.58
CA THR A 135 -1.57 -4.29 30.69
C THR A 135 -2.60 -3.27 30.23
N LEU A 136 -2.96 -2.32 31.08
CA LEU A 136 -3.90 -1.26 30.75
C LEU A 136 -3.24 -0.19 29.89
N GLN A 137 -2.01 0.26 30.19
CA GLN A 137 -1.28 1.17 29.29
C GLN A 137 -0.96 0.50 27.96
N TYR A 138 -0.54 -0.77 27.96
CA TYR A 138 -0.34 -1.51 26.71
C TYR A 138 -1.65 -1.64 25.93
N GLY A 139 -2.77 -1.94 26.60
CA GLY A 139 -4.08 -2.01 25.98
C GLY A 139 -4.49 -0.69 25.31
N VAL A 140 -4.34 0.44 26.02
CA VAL A 140 -4.59 1.77 25.45
C VAL A 140 -3.67 2.06 24.27
N LYS A 141 -2.38 1.71 24.38
CA LYS A 141 -1.42 1.86 23.28
C LYS A 141 -1.82 1.03 22.06
N GLN A 142 -2.26 -0.21 22.26
CA GLN A 142 -2.73 -1.08 21.17
C GLN A 142 -4.01 -0.53 20.52
N CYS A 143 -4.95 0.02 21.30
CA CYS A 143 -6.12 0.70 20.73
C CYS A 143 -5.71 1.90 19.85
N ALA A 144 -4.77 2.72 20.31
CA ALA A 144 -4.26 3.85 19.53
C ALA A 144 -3.51 3.40 18.26
N GLU A 145 -2.72 2.32 18.33
CA GLU A 145 -2.05 1.74 17.17
C GLU A 145 -3.07 1.23 16.13
N VAL A 146 -4.12 0.53 16.57
CA VAL A 146 -5.21 0.06 15.68
C VAL A 146 -5.92 1.23 15.00
N GLU A 147 -6.19 2.32 15.74
CA GLU A 147 -6.80 3.52 15.19
C GLU A 147 -5.90 4.17 14.12
N ASN A 148 -4.59 4.28 14.38
CA ASN A 148 -3.62 4.77 13.40
C ASN A 148 -3.57 3.91 12.13
N TYR A 149 -3.66 2.59 12.26
CA TYR A 149 -3.70 1.69 11.10
C TYR A 149 -5.00 1.84 10.31
N LYS A 150 -6.13 2.10 10.98
CA LYS A 150 -7.40 2.36 10.31
C LYS A 150 -7.33 3.63 9.46
N THR A 151 -6.83 4.74 10.01
CA THR A 151 -6.62 5.99 9.26
C THR A 151 -5.68 5.78 8.06
N SER A 152 -4.61 5.00 8.23
CA SER A 152 -3.70 4.67 7.13
C SER A 152 -4.39 3.87 6.02
N ALA A 153 -5.21 2.89 6.38
CA ALA A 153 -6.00 2.12 5.41
C ALA A 153 -7.03 3.00 4.69
N GLU A 154 -7.70 3.91 5.41
CA GLU A 154 -8.63 4.88 4.84
C GLU A 154 -7.93 5.80 3.82
N CYS A 155 -6.72 6.28 4.10
CA CYS A 155 -5.93 7.06 3.15
C CYS A 155 -5.63 6.27 1.86
N ILE A 156 -5.18 5.02 1.98
CA ILE A 156 -4.89 4.17 0.81
C ILE A 156 -6.17 3.99 -0.02
N ILE A 157 -7.30 3.69 0.63
CA ILE A 157 -8.59 3.55 -0.06
C ILE A 157 -9.00 4.87 -0.74
N ALA A 158 -8.79 6.02 -0.08
CA ALA A 158 -9.05 7.32 -0.67
C ALA A 158 -8.24 7.53 -1.95
N TYR A 159 -6.93 7.22 -1.95
CA TYR A 159 -6.08 7.30 -3.14
C TYR A 159 -6.54 6.36 -4.26
N THR A 160 -7.08 5.19 -3.94
CA THR A 160 -7.63 4.28 -4.98
C THR A 160 -8.90 4.79 -5.64
N ASN A 161 -9.60 5.73 -5.02
CA ASN A 161 -10.85 6.31 -5.52
C ASN A 161 -10.66 7.70 -6.16
N ILE A 162 -9.43 8.23 -6.22
CA ILE A 162 -9.16 9.49 -6.92
C ILE A 162 -9.42 9.27 -8.41
N GLU A 163 -10.07 10.24 -9.04
CA GLU A 163 -10.25 10.24 -10.49
C GLU A 163 -8.86 10.18 -11.15
N GLN A 164 -8.63 9.08 -11.87
CA GLN A 164 -7.40 8.95 -12.63
C GLN A 164 -7.38 10.01 -13.71
N GLU A 165 -6.25 10.70 -13.84
CA GLU A 165 -5.98 11.50 -15.03
C GLU A 165 -6.21 10.63 -16.26
N SER A 166 -6.77 11.19 -17.34
CA SER A 166 -6.98 10.48 -18.59
C SER A 166 -5.69 9.75 -18.99
N GLY A 167 -5.69 8.42 -18.88
CA GLY A 167 -4.49 7.61 -19.10
C GLY A 167 -4.02 7.65 -20.56
N TYR A 168 -2.94 6.91 -20.84
CA TYR A 168 -2.41 6.73 -22.21
C TYR A 168 -3.38 5.98 -23.17
N GLU A 169 -4.50 5.47 -22.65
CA GLU A 169 -5.60 4.86 -23.41
C GLU A 169 -6.55 5.92 -24.00
N CYS A 170 -5.99 6.96 -24.61
CA CYS A 170 -6.77 7.90 -25.41
C CYS A 170 -7.21 7.20 -26.71
N GLN A 171 -8.44 7.47 -27.18
CA GLN A 171 -8.93 7.02 -28.50
C GLN A 171 -8.00 7.45 -29.66
N HIS A 172 -7.16 8.47 -29.46
CA HIS A 172 -6.15 8.93 -30.39
C HIS A 172 -4.75 8.64 -29.84
N GLN A 173 -4.23 7.44 -30.15
CA GLN A 173 -2.82 7.14 -29.97
C GLN A 173 -2.03 7.58 -31.22
N PRO A 174 -0.78 8.03 -31.05
CA PRO A 174 0.09 8.26 -32.20
C PRO A 174 0.27 6.96 -33.00
N PRO A 175 0.41 7.02 -34.33
CA PRO A 175 0.56 5.83 -35.16
C PRO A 175 1.78 5.00 -34.76
N LEU A 176 1.59 3.68 -34.59
CA LEU A 176 2.53 2.77 -33.93
C LEU A 176 3.87 2.58 -34.65
N GLU A 177 3.91 2.58 -35.98
CA GLU A 177 5.12 2.10 -36.69
C GLU A 177 6.13 3.18 -37.07
N ASN A 178 5.79 4.48 -37.07
CA ASN A 178 6.72 5.51 -37.58
C ASN A 178 6.53 6.91 -36.95
N TRP A 179 5.86 7.02 -35.80
CA TRP A 179 5.71 8.30 -35.13
C TRP A 179 6.95 8.66 -34.29
N PRO A 180 7.48 9.89 -34.38
CA PRO A 180 7.18 10.96 -35.35
C PRO A 180 8.10 10.89 -36.60
N GLN A 181 7.54 11.01 -37.81
CA GLN A 181 8.33 10.97 -39.07
C GLN A 181 9.07 12.27 -39.36
N LEU A 182 8.38 13.41 -39.25
CA LEU A 182 8.88 14.72 -39.68
C LEU A 182 9.04 15.70 -38.52
N GLY A 183 8.78 15.31 -37.27
CA GLY A 183 9.00 16.16 -36.08
C GLY A 183 8.30 17.54 -36.08
N GLN A 184 7.45 17.84 -37.05
CA GLN A 184 6.76 19.12 -37.17
C GLN A 184 5.76 19.28 -36.03
N VAL A 185 5.76 20.45 -35.38
CA VAL A 185 4.83 20.78 -34.29
C VAL A 185 3.95 21.93 -34.75
N ARG A 186 2.65 21.68 -34.91
CA ARG A 186 1.65 22.72 -35.20
C ARG A 186 0.64 22.78 -34.07
N LYS A 187 0.42 23.97 -33.52
CA LYS A 187 -0.66 24.24 -32.57
C LYS A 187 -1.44 25.47 -32.99
N GLU A 188 -2.76 25.33 -32.87
CA GLU A 188 -3.72 26.39 -33.14
C GLU A 188 -4.60 26.56 -31.90
N ASN A 189 -4.90 27.82 -31.57
CA ASN A 189 -5.78 28.20 -30.49
C ASN A 189 -5.41 27.58 -29.13
N LEU A 190 -4.11 27.43 -28.85
CA LEU A 190 -3.65 26.78 -27.62
C LEU A 190 -4.02 27.64 -26.40
N GLY A 191 -4.86 27.08 -25.53
CA GLY A 191 -5.24 27.62 -24.24
C GLY A 191 -4.67 26.81 -23.09
N LEU A 192 -4.37 27.48 -21.97
CA LEU A 192 -4.01 26.78 -20.73
C LEU A 192 -4.55 27.49 -19.50
N VAL A 193 -5.21 26.72 -18.63
CA VAL A 193 -5.62 27.09 -17.28
C VAL A 193 -5.11 25.99 -16.33
N TYR A 194 -4.47 26.35 -15.22
CA TYR A 194 -3.94 25.35 -14.28
C TYR A 194 -4.98 24.83 -13.28
N TYR A 195 -6.05 25.58 -13.05
CA TYR A 195 -7.10 25.27 -12.07
C TYR A 195 -8.46 25.50 -12.72
N GLU A 196 -9.48 24.74 -12.33
CA GLU A 196 -10.82 24.86 -12.92
C GLU A 196 -11.39 26.29 -12.88
N VAL A 197 -11.07 27.03 -11.80
CA VAL A 197 -11.46 28.44 -11.61
C VAL A 197 -10.20 29.32 -11.63
N GLY A 198 -9.35 29.12 -12.63
CA GLY A 198 -8.10 29.85 -12.82
C GLY A 198 -8.16 30.91 -13.92
N LEU A 199 -7.19 31.81 -13.93
CA LEU A 199 -6.96 32.70 -15.07
C LEU A 199 -6.35 31.91 -16.23
N LYS A 200 -6.82 32.17 -17.46
CA LYS A 200 -6.24 31.65 -18.70
C LYS A 200 -4.82 32.23 -18.88
N ILE A 201 -3.81 31.39 -18.70
CA ILE A 201 -2.38 31.75 -18.74
C ILE A 201 -1.90 31.87 -20.19
N LEU A 202 -2.25 30.89 -21.04
CA LEU A 202 -2.03 30.94 -22.48
C LEU A 202 -3.35 31.23 -23.17
N LYS A 203 -3.38 32.25 -24.02
CA LYS A 203 -4.58 32.71 -24.73
C LYS A 203 -4.31 32.64 -26.22
N ASP A 204 -4.95 31.67 -26.87
CA ASP A 204 -5.06 31.55 -28.32
C ASP A 204 -3.69 31.58 -29.01
N VAL A 205 -2.76 30.80 -28.46
CA VAL A 205 -1.38 30.72 -28.96
C VAL A 205 -1.35 29.83 -30.20
N CYS A 206 -0.91 30.39 -31.33
CA CYS A 206 -0.77 29.70 -32.60
C CYS A 206 0.69 29.72 -33.05
N PHE A 207 1.25 28.56 -33.37
CA PHE A 207 2.60 28.44 -33.92
C PHE A 207 2.80 27.14 -34.70
N THR A 208 3.75 27.19 -35.61
CA THR A 208 4.24 26.03 -36.37
C THR A 208 5.76 26.00 -36.25
N VAL A 209 6.30 24.84 -35.95
CA VAL A 209 7.74 24.55 -35.95
C VAL A 209 7.98 23.45 -36.97
N ASP A 210 8.79 23.74 -37.97
CA ASP A 210 9.07 22.80 -39.05
C ASP A 210 10.08 21.72 -38.64
N SER A 211 10.15 20.65 -39.45
CA SER A 211 11.12 19.58 -39.22
C SER A 211 12.53 20.14 -39.15
N HIS A 212 13.30 19.68 -38.16
CA HIS A 212 14.70 20.08 -37.93
C HIS A 212 14.91 21.56 -37.62
N GLU A 213 13.86 22.32 -37.30
CA GLU A 213 13.95 23.71 -36.92
C GLU A 213 14.38 23.86 -35.44
N LYS A 214 15.24 24.84 -35.16
CA LYS A 214 15.65 25.19 -33.79
C LYS A 214 15.04 26.53 -33.42
N ILE A 215 14.07 26.51 -32.50
CA ILE A 215 13.40 27.73 -32.02
C ILE A 215 13.77 28.02 -30.57
N GLY A 216 14.07 29.29 -30.29
CA GLY A 216 14.22 29.81 -28.95
C GLY A 216 12.98 30.61 -28.52
N ILE A 217 12.42 30.30 -27.35
CA ILE A 217 11.29 31.04 -26.77
C ILE A 217 11.84 32.07 -25.77
N VAL A 218 11.62 33.36 -26.03
CA VAL A 218 12.08 34.46 -25.17
C VAL A 218 10.91 35.27 -24.61
N GLY A 219 11.12 35.92 -23.47
CA GLY A 219 10.09 36.76 -22.84
C GLY A 219 10.39 37.04 -21.38
N ARG A 220 9.72 38.05 -20.81
CA ARG A 220 9.87 38.44 -19.40
C ARG A 220 9.43 37.31 -18.44
N THR A 221 9.83 37.42 -17.18
CA THR A 221 9.31 36.56 -16.10
C THR A 221 7.78 36.67 -16.05
N GLY A 222 7.09 35.54 -15.96
CA GLY A 222 5.62 35.48 -15.96
C GLY A 222 4.96 35.46 -17.34
N ALA A 223 5.72 35.54 -18.45
CA ALA A 223 5.16 35.55 -19.81
C ALA A 223 4.60 34.19 -20.31
N GLY A 224 4.50 33.17 -19.45
CA GLY A 224 3.93 31.86 -19.82
C GLY A 224 4.85 30.90 -20.58
N LYS A 225 6.17 31.16 -20.64
CA LYS A 225 7.14 30.29 -21.35
C LYS A 225 7.14 28.84 -20.82
N SER A 226 7.21 28.65 -19.50
CA SER A 226 7.14 27.32 -18.88
C SER A 226 5.77 26.69 -19.05
N SER A 227 4.71 27.50 -19.07
CA SER A 227 3.34 27.04 -19.31
C SER A 227 3.14 26.52 -20.74
N LEU A 228 3.79 27.14 -21.73
CA LEU A 228 3.81 26.62 -23.10
C LEU A 228 4.44 25.22 -23.17
N LEU A 229 5.52 25.00 -22.42
CA LEU A 229 6.15 23.69 -22.32
C LEU A 229 5.22 22.68 -21.61
N SER A 230 4.58 23.07 -20.50
CA SER A 230 3.61 22.23 -19.81
C SER A 230 2.44 21.79 -20.70
N ALA A 231 1.93 22.69 -21.54
CA ALA A 231 0.86 22.41 -22.47
C ALA A 231 1.30 21.47 -23.61
N LEU A 232 2.54 21.59 -24.09
CA LEU A 232 3.10 20.70 -25.11
C LEU A 232 3.25 19.25 -24.62
N PHE A 233 3.63 19.06 -23.36
CA PHE A 233 3.74 17.74 -22.73
C PHE A 233 2.42 17.19 -22.19
N HIS A 234 1.30 17.91 -22.36
CA HIS A 234 0.00 17.54 -21.80
C HIS A 234 0.02 17.28 -20.28
N MET A 235 0.83 18.03 -19.52
CA MET A 235 0.95 17.82 -18.07
C MET A 235 -0.30 18.26 -17.30
N PRO A 236 -0.82 19.49 -17.47
CA PRO A 236 -2.22 19.78 -17.18
C PRO A 236 -3.06 19.36 -18.39
N GLN A 237 -4.25 18.79 -18.18
CA GLN A 237 -5.22 18.69 -19.27
C GLN A 237 -5.48 20.10 -19.79
N SER A 238 -4.99 20.39 -21.00
CA SER A 238 -5.22 21.68 -21.64
C SER A 238 -6.71 21.78 -21.92
N THR A 239 -7.39 22.62 -21.16
CA THR A 239 -8.83 22.83 -21.30
C THR A 239 -9.08 23.46 -22.68
N TYR A 240 -9.90 22.77 -23.47
CA TYR A 240 -10.38 23.11 -24.82
C TYR A 240 -9.47 22.70 -25.99
N TYR A 241 -9.82 21.55 -26.59
CA TYR A 241 -9.53 21.23 -27.98
C TYR A 241 -10.76 21.64 -28.81
N TYR A 242 -10.59 22.55 -29.77
CA TYR A 242 -11.42 22.53 -30.96
C TYR A 242 -10.53 22.01 -32.08
N TYR A 243 -10.95 20.87 -32.64
CA TYR A 243 -10.35 20.26 -33.83
C TYR A 243 -10.50 21.18 -35.05
#